data_AF-A0A351GK85-F1
#
_entry.id   AF-A0A351GK85-F1
#
_cell.length_a   1.000
_cell.length_b   1.000
_cell.length_c   1.000
_cell.angle_alpha   90.00
_cell.angle_beta   90.00
_cell.angle_gamma   90.00
#
_symmetry.space_group_name_H-M   'P 1'
#
loop_
_entity.id
_entity.type
_entity.pdbx_description
1 polymer ?
#
loop_
_entity_poly.entity_id
_entity_poly.type
_entity_poly.pdbx_seq_one_letter_code
_entity_poly.pdbx_strand_id
1 'polypeptide(L)'
;MKVSNDINYKLIFSIYEHYHLGVLIQPYVVAYTSLDTLSLTYQKVFSGNASYYTKLTEEELAQIATLDTIMEEHIVRKFSPKQRIRPKEYFQKYFDKAQHKAEIRPYIEKQLQSLFAILPVSSKSLYLADDINPAHRRIKINEDFTKVLFHFRRNENGTAYFITIKYGDERIPFMKQGGLLITSKPARLMVHGRLHSFYDFVDGSKLGVFLNKKHVYVQPENEHAYYSKFVKPLLETAPVFAQGFEINTVKEAAAPKISLVHTAAGYQFKLGIVYDHVEFSFHQDKLFHVDLHWNGKEPVFTKYKRSQIWEANRVNALKNLGLHPTNGSYFRLEDRSLLSAITWLR
;
A
#
# COMPACT_ATOMS: atom_id res chain seq x y z
N MET A 1 7.15 -33.36 13.39
CA MET A 1 7.49 -34.62 12.69
C MET A 1 7.96 -34.28 11.29
N LYS A 2 8.97 -34.98 10.74
CA LYS A 2 9.45 -34.74 9.37
C LYS A 2 8.40 -35.27 8.38
N VAL A 3 8.04 -34.49 7.37
CA VAL A 3 7.15 -34.95 6.29
C VAL A 3 8.01 -35.78 5.34
N SER A 4 7.69 -37.07 5.14
CA SER A 4 8.41 -37.90 4.17
C SER A 4 8.09 -37.44 2.75
N ASN A 5 9.04 -37.57 1.81
CA ASN A 5 8.77 -37.28 0.39
C ASN A 5 7.79 -38.29 -0.25
N ASP A 6 7.74 -39.51 0.27
CA ASP A 6 6.95 -40.60 -0.33
C ASP A 6 5.44 -40.43 -0.09
N ILE A 7 5.04 -39.76 0.99
CA ILE A 7 3.64 -39.56 1.35
C ILE A 7 2.98 -38.44 0.52
N ASN A 8 1.66 -38.42 0.47
CA ASN A 8 0.93 -37.32 -0.14
C ASN A 8 1.03 -36.07 0.77
N TYR A 9 1.40 -34.92 0.19
CA TYR A 9 1.51 -33.67 0.93
C TYR A 9 1.10 -32.49 0.05
N LYS A 10 0.84 -31.36 0.69
CA LYS A 10 0.53 -30.09 0.03
C LYS A 10 1.45 -28.99 0.51
N LEU A 11 1.96 -28.17 -0.40
CA LEU A 11 2.57 -26.90 -0.05
C LEU A 11 1.48 -25.89 0.35
N ILE A 12 1.67 -25.27 1.50
CA ILE A 12 0.86 -24.15 1.96
C ILE A 12 1.73 -22.95 2.31
N PHE A 13 1.16 -21.76 2.18
CA PHE A 13 1.68 -20.48 2.63
C PHE A 13 0.85 -20.05 3.83
N SER A 14 1.45 -20.16 5.02
CA SER A 14 0.76 -19.92 6.28
C SER A 14 1.00 -18.50 6.78
N ILE A 15 -0.06 -17.71 6.86
CA ILE A 15 -0.09 -16.39 7.50
C ILE A 15 -0.04 -16.58 9.01
N TYR A 16 0.81 -15.82 9.69
CA TYR A 16 0.86 -15.75 11.15
C TYR A 16 1.33 -14.36 11.60
N GLU A 17 1.06 -14.01 12.85
CA GLU A 17 1.49 -12.74 13.44
C GLU A 17 2.70 -12.96 14.35
N HIS A 18 3.87 -12.48 13.95
CA HIS A 18 5.06 -12.50 14.78
C HIS A 18 5.07 -11.32 15.73
N TYR A 19 5.29 -11.57 17.02
CA TYR A 19 5.19 -10.58 18.10
C TYR A 19 5.95 -9.26 17.83
N HIS A 20 7.16 -9.33 17.25
CA HIS A 20 7.96 -8.15 16.93
C HIS A 20 7.84 -7.67 15.47
N LEU A 21 7.61 -8.59 14.53
CA LEU A 21 7.74 -8.30 13.08
C LEU A 21 6.39 -8.04 12.41
N GLY A 22 5.30 -8.26 13.15
CA GLY A 22 3.94 -8.23 12.64
C GLY A 22 3.65 -9.42 11.74
N VAL A 23 2.78 -9.21 10.75
CA VAL A 23 2.31 -10.29 9.88
C VAL A 23 3.40 -10.80 8.95
N LEU A 24 3.57 -12.12 8.93
CA LEU A 24 4.48 -12.87 8.08
C LEU A 24 3.75 -14.01 7.37
N ILE A 25 4.37 -14.53 6.31
CA ILE A 25 3.91 -15.72 5.60
C ILE A 25 5.08 -16.70 5.56
N GLN A 26 4.83 -17.93 6.00
CA GLN A 26 5.83 -19.00 6.01
C GLN A 26 5.33 -20.20 5.22
N PRO A 27 6.14 -20.75 4.29
CA PRO A 27 5.79 -21.96 3.58
C PRO A 27 6.01 -23.22 4.42
N TYR A 28 5.07 -24.15 4.30
CA TYR A 28 5.09 -25.47 4.92
C TYR A 28 4.65 -26.53 3.91
N VAL A 29 5.28 -27.70 3.95
CA VAL A 29 4.64 -28.91 3.42
C VAL A 29 3.83 -29.55 4.53
N VAL A 30 2.60 -29.97 4.22
CA VAL A 30 1.67 -30.58 5.17
C VAL A 30 1.20 -31.91 4.61
N ALA A 31 1.38 -32.98 5.38
CA ALA A 31 0.97 -34.32 4.99
C ALA A 31 -0.56 -34.45 5.00
N TYR A 32 -1.10 -35.20 4.05
CA TYR A 32 -2.49 -35.62 4.05
C TYR A 32 -2.72 -36.78 5.02
N THR A 33 -3.91 -36.82 5.63
CA THR A 33 -4.42 -37.98 6.35
C THR A 33 -4.96 -39.02 5.35
N SER A 34 -5.36 -40.19 5.83
CA SER A 34 -6.05 -41.21 5.03
C SER A 34 -7.44 -40.78 4.52
N LEU A 35 -7.97 -39.66 5.02
CA LEU A 35 -9.26 -39.07 4.62
C LEU A 35 -9.09 -37.85 3.70
N ASP A 36 -7.90 -37.68 3.07
CA ASP A 36 -7.57 -36.56 2.18
C ASP A 36 -7.74 -35.16 2.82
N THR A 37 -7.54 -35.06 4.13
CA THR A 37 -7.50 -33.80 4.89
C THR A 37 -6.08 -33.45 5.31
N LEU A 38 -5.76 -32.17 5.52
CA LEU A 38 -4.45 -31.74 6.01
C LEU A 38 -4.25 -32.12 7.47
N SER A 39 -3.14 -32.79 7.79
CA SER A 39 -2.82 -33.27 9.14
C SER A 39 -1.98 -32.26 9.95
N LEU A 40 -1.70 -32.60 11.22
CA LEU A 40 -0.72 -31.90 12.06
C LEU A 40 0.74 -32.37 11.83
N THR A 41 0.97 -33.20 10.80
CA THR A 41 2.32 -33.58 10.38
C THR A 41 2.76 -32.63 9.28
N TYR A 42 3.57 -31.63 9.64
CA TYR A 42 4.04 -30.59 8.73
C TYR A 42 5.51 -30.26 8.96
N GLN A 43 6.13 -29.67 7.93
CA GLN A 43 7.51 -29.21 7.98
C GLN A 43 7.67 -27.85 7.30
N LYS A 44 8.35 -26.93 7.99
CA LYS A 44 8.76 -25.63 7.45
C LYS A 44 9.71 -25.86 6.27
N VAL A 45 9.44 -25.21 5.14
CA VAL A 45 10.31 -25.28 3.95
C VAL A 45 10.89 -23.92 3.60
N PHE A 46 12.01 -23.94 2.88
CA PHE A 46 12.75 -22.81 2.31
C PHE A 46 13.62 -23.36 1.17
N SER A 47 14.22 -22.52 0.32
CA SER A 47 14.89 -23.03 -0.89
C SER A 47 15.97 -24.09 -0.60
N GLY A 48 16.66 -23.98 0.53
CA GLY A 48 17.71 -24.92 0.94
C GLY A 48 17.23 -26.33 1.32
N ASN A 49 15.93 -26.54 1.57
CA ASN A 49 15.37 -27.87 1.85
C ASN A 49 14.18 -28.26 0.95
N ALA A 50 13.64 -27.32 0.17
CA ALA A 50 12.46 -27.56 -0.65
C ALA A 50 12.73 -28.57 -1.77
N SER A 51 13.97 -28.64 -2.27
CA SER A 51 14.39 -29.60 -3.32
C SER A 51 14.28 -31.07 -2.90
N TYR A 52 14.19 -31.37 -1.59
CA TYR A 52 13.90 -32.71 -1.09
C TYR A 52 12.50 -33.20 -1.50
N TYR A 53 11.56 -32.28 -1.74
CA TYR A 53 10.16 -32.56 -2.02
C TYR A 53 9.89 -32.60 -3.54
N THR A 54 10.00 -33.79 -4.14
CA THR A 54 10.00 -33.97 -5.60
C THR A 54 8.65 -33.73 -6.28
N LYS A 55 7.55 -33.63 -5.52
CA LYS A 55 6.20 -33.32 -6.02
C LYS A 55 5.90 -31.82 -6.08
N LEU A 56 6.84 -30.96 -5.66
CA LEU A 56 6.70 -29.51 -5.80
C LEU A 56 7.04 -29.09 -7.23
N THR A 57 6.21 -28.21 -7.78
CA THR A 57 6.41 -27.61 -9.10
C THR A 57 7.50 -26.54 -9.07
N GLU A 58 8.06 -26.18 -10.22
CA GLU A 58 9.00 -25.07 -10.34
C GLU A 58 8.39 -23.73 -9.88
N GLU A 59 7.09 -23.52 -10.16
CA GLU A 59 6.36 -22.34 -9.70
C GLU A 59 6.28 -22.29 -8.18
N GLU A 60 5.96 -23.41 -7.53
CA GLU A 60 5.92 -23.53 -6.07
C GLU A 60 7.31 -23.30 -5.43
N LEU A 61 8.37 -23.82 -6.05
CA LEU A 61 9.74 -23.57 -5.61
C LEU A 61 10.11 -22.08 -5.74
N ALA A 62 9.71 -21.43 -6.84
CA ALA A 62 9.90 -19.99 -7.01
C ALA A 62 9.12 -19.18 -5.96
N GLN A 63 7.88 -19.56 -5.65
CA GLN A 63 7.06 -18.96 -4.59
C GLN A 63 7.74 -19.10 -3.22
N ILE A 64 8.27 -20.27 -2.87
CA ILE A 64 9.04 -20.48 -1.63
C ILE A 64 10.24 -19.52 -1.57
N ALA A 65 11.01 -19.43 -2.66
CA ALA A 65 12.23 -18.62 -2.72
C ALA A 65 11.98 -17.14 -2.44
N THR A 66 10.80 -16.59 -2.77
CA THR A 66 10.45 -15.20 -2.45
C THR A 66 10.45 -14.91 -0.94
N LEU A 67 10.23 -15.93 -0.10
CA LEU A 67 10.06 -15.80 1.34
C LEU A 67 11.33 -16.12 2.15
N ASP A 68 12.36 -16.72 1.52
CA ASP A 68 13.60 -17.10 2.21
C ASP A 68 14.21 -15.91 2.95
N THR A 69 14.23 -14.74 2.33
CA THR A 69 14.93 -13.58 2.89
C THR A 69 14.19 -12.90 4.05
N ILE A 70 12.93 -13.29 4.30
CA ILE A 70 12.13 -12.85 5.46
C ILE A 70 11.95 -13.92 6.52
N MET A 71 12.69 -15.02 6.43
CA MET A 71 12.88 -15.91 7.57
C MET A 71 13.48 -15.12 8.75
N GLU A 72 13.03 -15.42 9.96
CA GLU A 72 13.43 -14.70 11.18
C GLU A 72 14.96 -14.60 11.31
N GLU A 73 15.67 -15.70 11.06
CA GLU A 73 17.13 -15.77 11.10
C GLU A 73 17.80 -14.86 10.06
N HIS A 74 17.19 -14.72 8.88
CA HIS A 74 17.71 -13.89 7.79
C HIS A 74 17.45 -12.41 8.03
N ILE A 75 16.27 -12.04 8.55
CA ILE A 75 15.96 -10.68 8.97
C ILE A 75 16.94 -10.24 10.06
N VAL A 76 17.10 -11.06 11.09
CA VAL A 76 18.01 -10.79 12.21
C VAL A 76 19.44 -10.61 11.71
N ARG A 77 19.95 -11.53 10.87
CA ARG A 77 21.30 -11.40 10.30
C ARG A 77 21.49 -10.13 9.48
N LYS A 78 20.45 -9.65 8.79
CA LYS A 78 20.51 -8.47 7.92
C LYS A 78 20.48 -7.15 8.68
N PHE A 79 19.64 -7.04 9.71
CA PHE A 79 19.38 -5.76 10.40
C PHE A 79 20.02 -5.67 11.79
N SER A 80 20.61 -6.75 12.27
CA SER A 80 21.36 -6.73 13.53
C SER A 80 22.66 -5.94 13.40
N PRO A 81 23.05 -5.17 14.44
CA PRO A 81 24.38 -4.57 14.52
C PRO A 81 25.49 -5.63 14.71
N LYS A 82 25.14 -6.89 15.02
CA LYS A 82 26.05 -8.04 15.17
C LYS A 82 25.83 -9.07 14.08
N GLN A 83 26.92 -9.54 13.43
CA GLN A 83 26.86 -10.53 12.35
C GLN A 83 26.36 -11.92 12.79
N ARG A 84 26.68 -12.35 14.02
CA ARG A 84 26.26 -13.65 14.57
C ARG A 84 25.50 -13.42 15.87
N ILE A 85 24.18 -13.43 15.79
CA ILE A 85 23.28 -13.29 16.94
C ILE A 85 22.09 -14.23 16.78
N ARG A 86 21.63 -14.80 17.89
CA ARG A 86 20.40 -15.60 17.90
C ARG A 86 19.18 -14.67 17.86
N PRO A 87 18.11 -15.01 17.13
CA PRO A 87 16.93 -14.15 17.05
C PRO A 87 16.36 -13.68 18.39
N LYS A 88 16.24 -14.60 19.36
CA LYS A 88 15.80 -14.27 20.73
C LYS A 88 16.64 -13.15 21.38
N GLU A 89 17.96 -13.20 21.21
CA GLU A 89 18.85 -12.18 21.76
C GLU A 89 18.72 -10.85 21.00
N TYR A 90 18.58 -10.90 19.67
CA TYR A 90 18.33 -9.71 18.86
C TYR A 90 17.06 -8.98 19.31
N PHE A 91 15.94 -9.70 19.40
CA PHE A 91 14.66 -9.10 19.80
C PHE A 91 14.67 -8.55 21.22
N GLN A 92 15.44 -9.16 22.13
CA GLN A 92 15.54 -8.70 23.51
C GLN A 92 16.44 -7.46 23.67
N LYS A 93 17.56 -7.39 22.95
CA LYS A 93 18.63 -6.39 23.21
C LYS A 93 18.78 -5.31 22.13
N TYR A 94 18.43 -5.62 20.89
CA TYR A 94 18.81 -4.80 19.73
C TYR A 94 17.63 -4.40 18.84
N PHE A 95 16.44 -4.98 19.04
CA PHE A 95 15.27 -4.61 18.26
C PHE A 95 14.84 -3.18 18.58
N ASP A 96 14.89 -2.34 17.56
CA ASP A 96 14.45 -0.96 17.63
C ASP A 96 13.16 -0.77 16.82
N LYS A 97 12.17 -0.11 17.44
CA LYS A 97 10.86 0.12 16.82
C LYS A 97 10.94 1.13 15.67
N ALA A 98 11.86 2.09 15.72
CA ALA A 98 12.02 3.08 14.66
C ALA A 98 12.65 2.44 13.41
N GLN A 99 13.73 1.68 13.57
CA GLN A 99 14.33 0.86 12.51
C GLN A 99 13.32 -0.16 11.96
N HIS A 100 12.54 -0.80 12.83
CA HIS A 100 11.51 -1.73 12.38
C HIS A 100 10.51 -1.05 11.44
N LYS A 101 10.02 0.14 11.81
CA LYS A 101 9.06 0.88 10.99
C LYS A 101 9.68 1.43 9.69
N ALA A 102 10.92 1.92 9.76
CA ALA A 102 11.57 2.60 8.64
C ALA A 102 12.21 1.65 7.61
N GLU A 103 12.69 0.48 8.05
CA GLU A 103 13.52 -0.41 7.23
C GLU A 103 13.00 -1.85 7.20
N ILE A 104 12.80 -2.47 8.37
CA ILE A 104 12.49 -3.91 8.45
C ILE A 104 11.10 -4.21 7.89
N ARG A 105 10.07 -3.46 8.30
CA ARG A 105 8.70 -3.66 7.83
C ARG A 105 8.57 -3.43 6.32
N PRO A 106 9.09 -2.33 5.74
CA PRO A 106 9.12 -2.16 4.28
C PRO A 106 9.85 -3.31 3.56
N TYR A 107 10.96 -3.81 4.13
CA TYR A 107 11.68 -4.94 3.57
C TYR A 107 10.85 -6.22 3.55
N ILE A 108 10.15 -6.53 4.65
CA ILE A 108 9.22 -7.67 4.74
C ILE A 108 8.11 -7.53 3.70
N GLU A 109 7.47 -6.36 3.64
CA GLU A 109 6.37 -6.11 2.72
C GLU A 109 6.79 -6.27 1.26
N LYS A 110 8.01 -5.86 0.90
CA LYS A 110 8.53 -6.06 -0.45
C LYS A 110 8.56 -7.55 -0.83
N GLN A 111 8.97 -8.43 0.08
CA GLN A 111 9.02 -9.88 -0.21
C GLN A 111 7.62 -10.51 -0.23
N LEU A 112 6.73 -10.08 0.66
CA LEU A 112 5.32 -10.49 0.62
C LEU A 112 4.67 -10.05 -0.70
N GLN A 113 5.02 -8.86 -1.22
CA GLN A 113 4.57 -8.41 -2.54
C GLN A 113 5.12 -9.30 -3.66
N SER A 114 6.39 -9.68 -3.60
CA SER A 114 6.98 -10.63 -4.56
C SER A 114 6.22 -11.96 -4.57
N LEU A 115 5.87 -12.52 -3.40
CA LEU A 115 5.03 -13.72 -3.33
C LEU A 115 3.70 -13.50 -4.04
N PHE A 116 2.96 -12.45 -3.67
CA PHE A 116 1.63 -12.21 -4.25
C PHE A 116 1.65 -11.78 -5.72
N ALA A 117 2.81 -11.42 -6.28
CA ALA A 117 2.96 -11.16 -7.71
C ALA A 117 2.97 -12.46 -8.53
N ILE A 118 3.42 -13.57 -7.94
CA ILE A 118 3.53 -14.88 -8.60
C ILE A 118 2.59 -15.94 -8.00
N LEU A 119 1.89 -15.64 -6.91
CA LEU A 119 0.89 -16.53 -6.33
C LEU A 119 -0.45 -16.33 -7.07
N PRO A 120 -0.98 -17.34 -7.78
CA PRO A 120 -2.22 -17.20 -8.52
C PRO A 120 -3.40 -16.88 -7.60
N VAL A 121 -4.32 -16.06 -8.07
CA VAL A 121 -5.58 -15.75 -7.36
C VAL A 121 -6.42 -17.01 -7.12
N SER A 122 -6.37 -17.97 -8.04
CA SER A 122 -7.02 -19.28 -7.91
C SER A 122 -6.33 -20.22 -6.90
N SER A 123 -5.18 -19.80 -6.33
CA SER A 123 -4.40 -20.62 -5.41
C SER A 123 -5.23 -21.07 -4.22
N LYS A 124 -5.09 -22.36 -3.91
CA LYS A 124 -5.73 -22.99 -2.75
C LYS A 124 -4.75 -23.16 -1.59
N SER A 125 -3.57 -22.55 -1.68
CA SER A 125 -2.44 -22.82 -0.78
C SER A 125 -2.25 -21.76 0.30
N LEU A 126 -3.05 -20.69 0.36
CA LEU A 126 -2.97 -19.69 1.42
C LEU A 126 -3.80 -20.11 2.65
N TYR A 127 -3.17 -20.10 3.83
CA TYR A 127 -3.79 -20.48 5.10
C TYR A 127 -3.43 -19.47 6.19
N LEU A 128 -4.21 -19.47 7.26
CA LEU A 128 -3.94 -18.79 8.53
C LEU A 128 -3.58 -19.86 9.56
N ALA A 129 -2.49 -19.65 10.28
CA ALA A 129 -2.07 -20.49 11.40
C ALA A 129 -2.87 -20.21 12.67
N ASP A 130 -3.00 -21.23 13.51
CA ASP A 130 -3.13 -21.06 14.95
C ASP A 130 -1.80 -21.39 15.65
N ASP A 131 -1.80 -21.58 16.97
CA ASP A 131 -0.59 -21.86 17.76
C ASP A 131 0.10 -23.20 17.41
N ILE A 132 -0.64 -24.16 16.85
CA ILE A 132 -0.16 -25.55 16.63
C ILE A 132 -0.32 -26.05 15.20
N ASN A 133 -1.14 -25.38 14.37
CA ASN A 133 -1.53 -25.84 13.05
C ASN A 133 -1.33 -24.72 12.02
N PRO A 134 -0.31 -24.82 11.15
CA PRO A 134 -0.09 -23.84 10.08
C PRO A 134 -1.19 -23.87 9.00
N ALA A 135 -2.02 -24.92 8.98
CA ALA A 135 -3.13 -25.08 8.07
C ALA A 135 -4.51 -24.82 8.74
N HIS A 136 -4.55 -24.14 9.89
CA HIS A 136 -5.76 -24.01 10.71
C HIS A 136 -6.99 -23.54 9.92
N ARG A 137 -6.86 -22.43 9.17
CA ARG A 137 -7.96 -21.91 8.36
C ARG A 137 -7.49 -21.56 6.96
N ARG A 138 -8.10 -22.16 5.95
CA ARG A 138 -7.86 -21.79 4.54
C ARG A 138 -8.34 -20.36 4.27
N ILE A 139 -7.53 -19.61 3.54
CA ILE A 139 -7.84 -18.24 3.12
C ILE A 139 -8.15 -18.25 1.62
N LYS A 140 -9.31 -17.70 1.25
CA LYS A 140 -9.68 -17.48 -0.15
C LYS A 140 -9.09 -16.15 -0.63
N ILE A 141 -8.35 -16.15 -1.74
CA ILE A 141 -7.93 -14.90 -2.39
C ILE A 141 -9.13 -14.40 -3.21
N ASN A 142 -9.52 -13.15 -2.98
CA ASN A 142 -10.56 -12.54 -3.78
C ASN A 142 -10.02 -12.11 -5.14
N GLU A 143 -10.81 -12.31 -6.19
CA GLU A 143 -10.45 -11.98 -7.56
C GLU A 143 -10.51 -10.48 -7.82
N ASP A 144 -11.57 -9.84 -7.34
CA ASP A 144 -11.77 -8.42 -7.55
C ASP A 144 -11.14 -7.55 -6.46
N PHE A 145 -10.94 -6.28 -6.80
CA PHE A 145 -10.53 -5.29 -5.82
C PHE A 145 -11.66 -4.95 -4.84
N THR A 146 -11.27 -4.83 -3.57
CA THR A 146 -12.12 -4.32 -2.50
C THR A 146 -12.08 -2.79 -2.52
N LYS A 147 -13.25 -2.17 -2.51
CA LYS A 147 -13.42 -0.71 -2.49
C LYS A 147 -13.33 -0.21 -1.06
N VAL A 148 -12.68 0.92 -0.86
CA VAL A 148 -12.67 1.67 0.41
C VAL A 148 -13.45 2.97 0.23
N LEU A 149 -14.14 3.41 1.27
CA LEU A 149 -14.75 4.73 1.37
C LEU A 149 -14.33 5.35 2.71
N PHE A 150 -13.79 6.56 2.64
CA PHE A 150 -13.33 7.33 3.78
C PHE A 150 -14.45 8.28 4.22
N HIS A 151 -14.84 8.23 5.50
CA HIS A 151 -15.96 9.00 6.05
C HIS A 151 -15.46 10.05 7.03
N PHE A 152 -15.93 11.28 6.86
CA PHE A 152 -15.74 12.35 7.83
C PHE A 152 -17.08 12.89 8.29
N ARG A 153 -17.22 13.08 9.60
CA ARG A 153 -18.40 13.68 10.22
C ARG A 153 -17.94 14.78 11.16
N ARG A 154 -18.21 16.03 10.81
CA ARG A 154 -17.87 17.21 11.59
C ARG A 154 -19.10 17.76 12.31
N ASN A 155 -18.90 18.23 13.53
CA ASN A 155 -19.85 19.03 14.30
C ASN A 155 -19.09 20.04 15.18
N GLU A 156 -19.79 20.75 16.05
CA GLU A 156 -19.22 21.77 16.93
C GLU A 156 -18.12 21.24 17.87
N ASN A 157 -18.18 19.95 18.22
CA ASN A 157 -17.19 19.34 19.11
C ASN A 157 -15.93 18.88 18.37
N GLY A 158 -15.96 18.75 17.04
CA GLY A 158 -14.83 18.35 16.21
C GLY A 158 -15.20 17.40 15.08
N THR A 159 -14.20 16.68 14.55
CA THR A 159 -14.35 15.81 13.39
C THR A 159 -14.08 14.34 13.73
N ALA A 160 -15.04 13.46 13.43
CA ALA A 160 -14.89 12.02 13.47
C ALA A 160 -14.56 11.45 12.08
N TYR A 161 -13.47 10.70 11.99
CA TYR A 161 -12.98 10.04 10.77
C TYR A 161 -13.03 8.51 10.91
N PHE A 162 -13.61 7.81 9.95
CA PHE A 162 -13.64 6.34 9.89
C PHE A 162 -13.67 5.84 8.45
N ILE A 163 -13.55 4.53 8.26
CA ILE A 163 -13.58 3.91 6.93
C ILE A 163 -14.62 2.80 6.85
N THR A 164 -15.09 2.55 5.63
CA THR A 164 -15.86 1.36 5.29
C THR A 164 -15.26 0.71 4.07
N ILE A 165 -15.26 -0.63 4.04
CA ILE A 165 -14.81 -1.39 2.87
C ILE A 165 -15.96 -2.22 2.30
N LYS A 166 -15.96 -2.40 0.99
CA LYS A 166 -16.95 -3.19 0.25
C LYS A 166 -16.26 -4.11 -0.76
N TYR A 167 -16.72 -5.35 -0.86
CA TYR A 167 -16.33 -6.27 -1.92
C TYR A 167 -17.57 -6.61 -2.75
N GLY A 168 -17.53 -6.32 -4.05
CA GLY A 168 -18.76 -6.16 -4.83
C GLY A 168 -19.65 -5.08 -4.18
N ASP A 169 -20.88 -5.45 -3.87
CA ASP A 169 -21.86 -4.59 -3.17
C ASP A 169 -21.94 -4.85 -1.66
N GLU A 170 -21.28 -5.91 -1.18
CA GLU A 170 -21.32 -6.32 0.22
C GLU A 170 -20.36 -5.48 1.07
N ARG A 171 -20.86 -4.90 2.16
CA ARG A 171 -20.03 -4.21 3.16
C ARG A 171 -19.37 -5.25 4.07
N ILE A 172 -18.05 -5.14 4.23
CA ILE A 172 -17.30 -6.06 5.07
C ILE A 172 -17.01 -5.41 6.42
N PRO A 173 -17.55 -5.92 7.53
CA PRO A 173 -17.12 -5.52 8.86
C PRO A 173 -15.72 -6.07 9.13
N PHE A 174 -14.76 -5.26 9.56
CA PHE A 174 -13.38 -5.73 9.80
C PHE A 174 -12.80 -5.27 11.14
N MET A 175 -13.39 -4.26 11.77
CA MET A 175 -12.99 -3.79 13.10
C MET A 175 -13.25 -4.87 14.15
N LYS A 176 -12.21 -5.23 14.92
CA LYS A 176 -12.23 -6.25 15.97
C LYS A 176 -12.73 -7.61 15.47
N GLN A 177 -12.49 -7.91 14.19
CA GLN A 177 -12.85 -9.19 13.56
C GLN A 177 -11.61 -10.05 13.24
N GLY A 178 -10.50 -9.84 13.95
CA GLY A 178 -9.25 -10.57 13.71
C GLY A 178 -8.63 -10.28 12.33
N GLY A 179 -8.83 -9.07 11.79
CA GLY A 179 -8.24 -8.70 10.51
C GLY A 179 -6.72 -8.50 10.61
N LEU A 180 -5.99 -8.94 9.59
CA LEU A 180 -4.53 -8.81 9.51
C LEU A 180 -4.14 -8.00 8.27
N LEU A 181 -3.47 -6.86 8.47
CA LEU A 181 -2.88 -6.08 7.37
C LEU A 181 -1.58 -6.75 6.91
N ILE A 182 -1.60 -7.36 5.73
CA ILE A 182 -0.47 -8.12 5.20
C ILE A 182 0.58 -7.19 4.58
N THR A 183 0.14 -6.29 3.70
CA THR A 183 0.98 -5.28 3.04
C THR A 183 0.26 -3.94 3.02
N SER A 184 1.02 -2.85 3.15
CA SER A 184 0.49 -1.48 3.13
C SER A 184 0.37 -0.91 1.72
N LYS A 185 1.27 -1.27 0.79
CA LYS A 185 1.26 -0.77 -0.59
C LYS A 185 1.87 -1.80 -1.58
N PRO A 186 1.09 -2.41 -2.49
CA PRO A 186 -0.37 -2.34 -2.57
C PRO A 186 -1.01 -2.91 -1.30
N ALA A 187 -2.15 -2.36 -0.90
CA ALA A 187 -2.81 -2.76 0.34
C ALA A 187 -3.44 -4.15 0.21
N ARG A 188 -3.14 -5.02 1.17
CA ARG A 188 -3.77 -6.35 1.30
C ARG A 188 -4.20 -6.60 2.74
N LEU A 189 -5.49 -6.88 2.93
CA LEU A 189 -6.10 -7.14 4.24
C LEU A 189 -6.69 -8.55 4.25
N MET A 190 -6.31 -9.39 5.20
CA MET A 190 -7.00 -10.64 5.48
C MET A 190 -8.08 -10.40 6.52
N VAL A 191 -9.33 -10.76 6.23
CA VAL A 191 -10.43 -10.76 7.21
C VAL A 191 -11.52 -11.73 6.76
N HIS A 192 -12.26 -12.33 7.69
CA HIS A 192 -13.33 -13.31 7.40
C HIS A 192 -12.90 -14.49 6.51
N GLY A 193 -11.64 -14.93 6.62
CA GLY A 193 -11.11 -16.03 5.81
C GLY A 193 -10.89 -15.66 4.33
N ARG A 194 -10.85 -14.37 4.01
CA ARG A 194 -10.62 -13.85 2.66
C ARG A 194 -9.45 -12.87 2.66
N LEU A 195 -8.66 -12.91 1.59
CA LEU A 195 -7.64 -11.91 1.32
C LEU A 195 -8.22 -10.86 0.37
N HIS A 196 -8.31 -9.63 0.84
CA HIS A 196 -8.80 -8.46 0.11
C HIS A 196 -7.62 -7.66 -0.44
N SER A 197 -7.54 -7.55 -1.77
CA SER A 197 -6.66 -6.59 -2.44
C SER A 197 -7.42 -5.29 -2.70
N PHE A 198 -6.74 -4.16 -2.60
CA PHE A 198 -7.31 -2.84 -2.84
C PHE A 198 -6.61 -2.15 -4.01
N TYR A 199 -7.29 -1.18 -4.61
CA TYR A 199 -6.72 -0.34 -5.67
C TYR A 199 -5.46 0.40 -5.20
N ASP A 200 -4.57 0.73 -6.13
CA ASP A 200 -3.24 1.29 -5.84
C ASP A 200 -3.25 2.62 -5.05
N PHE A 201 -4.33 3.40 -5.15
CA PHE A 201 -4.49 4.64 -4.38
C PHE A 201 -4.72 4.38 -2.88
N VAL A 202 -5.05 3.15 -2.49
CA VAL A 202 -5.35 2.80 -1.10
C VAL A 202 -4.05 2.54 -0.34
N ASP A 203 -3.80 3.40 0.64
CA ASP A 203 -2.76 3.20 1.63
C ASP A 203 -3.27 2.30 2.76
N GLY A 204 -2.74 1.08 2.82
CA GLY A 204 -3.13 0.07 3.80
C GLY A 204 -2.88 0.49 5.25
N SER A 205 -1.94 1.41 5.51
CA SER A 205 -1.71 1.95 6.86
C SER A 205 -2.95 2.69 7.39
N LYS A 206 -3.71 3.35 6.51
CA LYS A 206 -4.99 3.99 6.86
C LYS A 206 -6.07 2.96 7.19
N LEU A 207 -6.03 1.76 6.60
CA LEU A 207 -6.92 0.65 6.95
C LEU A 207 -6.57 0.08 8.32
N GLY A 208 -5.27 -0.12 8.57
CA GLY A 208 -4.75 -0.71 9.80
C GLY A 208 -5.19 0.02 11.08
N VAL A 209 -5.32 1.35 11.03
CA VAL A 209 -5.82 2.16 12.16
C VAL A 209 -7.18 1.68 12.67
N PHE A 210 -8.05 1.21 11.77
CA PHE A 210 -9.43 0.82 12.08
C PHE A 210 -9.62 -0.66 12.33
N LEU A 211 -8.53 -1.45 12.35
CA LEU A 211 -8.59 -2.84 12.79
C LEU A 211 -9.09 -2.95 14.23
N ASN A 212 -8.66 -2.04 15.10
CA ASN A 212 -9.01 -2.06 16.52
C ASN A 212 -9.73 -0.79 17.02
N LYS A 213 -9.88 0.23 16.15
CA LYS A 213 -10.47 1.53 16.49
C LYS A 213 -11.71 1.81 15.62
N LYS A 214 -12.77 2.33 16.23
CA LYS A 214 -14.02 2.66 15.52
C LYS A 214 -13.91 3.91 14.64
N HIS A 215 -13.31 4.96 15.19
CA HIS A 215 -13.08 6.22 14.51
C HIS A 215 -11.86 6.91 15.12
N VAL A 216 -11.24 7.81 14.36
CA VAL A 216 -10.32 8.81 14.87
C VAL A 216 -11.13 10.07 15.17
N TYR A 217 -10.91 10.68 16.32
CA TYR A 217 -11.52 11.94 16.69
C TYR A 217 -10.47 13.04 16.64
N VAL A 218 -10.84 14.17 16.02
CA VAL A 218 -9.99 15.35 15.87
C VAL A 218 -10.69 16.50 16.58
N GLN A 219 -10.02 17.05 17.59
CA GLN A 219 -10.52 18.20 18.35
C GLN A 219 -10.55 19.47 17.47
N PRO A 220 -11.44 20.45 17.74
CA PRO A 220 -11.62 21.65 16.93
C PRO A 220 -10.32 22.42 16.68
N GLU A 221 -9.46 22.51 17.70
CA GLU A 221 -8.20 23.25 17.64
C GLU A 221 -7.21 22.63 16.64
N ASN A 222 -7.38 21.34 16.33
CA ASN A 222 -6.52 20.59 15.42
C ASN A 222 -7.10 20.48 14.00
N GLU A 223 -8.33 20.97 13.76
CA GLU A 223 -9.01 20.80 12.47
C GLU A 223 -8.26 21.48 11.32
N HIS A 224 -7.78 22.72 11.50
CA HIS A 224 -7.02 23.40 10.43
C HIS A 224 -5.82 22.58 9.93
N ALA A 225 -5.01 22.06 10.86
CA ALA A 225 -3.87 21.23 10.52
C ALA A 225 -4.30 19.89 9.91
N TYR A 226 -5.34 19.26 10.46
CA TYR A 226 -5.84 17.97 9.99
C TYR A 226 -6.44 18.05 8.57
N TYR A 227 -7.27 19.05 8.31
CA TYR A 227 -7.91 19.24 7.01
C TYR A 227 -6.88 19.56 5.92
N SER A 228 -5.90 20.42 6.23
CA SER A 228 -4.83 20.76 5.31
C SER A 228 -3.88 19.60 5.02
N LYS A 229 -3.44 18.87 6.06
CA LYS A 229 -2.39 17.83 5.93
C LYS A 229 -2.92 16.43 5.62
N PHE A 230 -4.18 16.13 5.94
CA PHE A 230 -4.75 14.80 5.78
C PHE A 230 -5.97 14.76 4.86
N VAL A 231 -6.99 15.58 5.12
CA VAL A 231 -8.26 15.52 4.36
C VAL A 231 -8.05 15.98 2.92
N LYS A 232 -7.36 17.12 2.71
CA LYS A 232 -7.05 17.67 1.38
C LYS A 232 -6.30 16.65 0.50
N PRO A 233 -5.14 16.08 0.90
CA PRO A 233 -4.47 15.07 0.08
C PRO A 233 -5.27 13.78 -0.13
N LEU A 234 -6.12 13.41 0.83
CA LEU A 234 -6.98 12.24 0.68
C LEU A 234 -8.08 12.46 -0.37
N LEU A 235 -8.69 13.66 -0.42
CA LEU A 235 -9.70 14.01 -1.42
C LEU A 235 -9.16 14.01 -2.87
N GLU A 236 -7.86 14.23 -3.04
CA GLU A 236 -7.17 14.18 -4.33
C GLU A 236 -7.00 12.75 -4.86
N THR A 237 -6.99 11.75 -3.99
CA THR A 237 -6.54 10.38 -4.30
C THR A 237 -7.60 9.31 -4.03
N ALA A 238 -8.60 9.59 -3.21
CA ALA A 238 -9.54 8.59 -2.73
C ALA A 238 -11.00 9.08 -2.74
N PRO A 239 -11.97 8.15 -2.79
CA PRO A 239 -13.38 8.46 -2.57
C PRO A 239 -13.63 8.81 -1.10
N VAL A 240 -14.29 9.94 -0.88
CA VAL A 240 -14.58 10.48 0.45
C VAL A 240 -16.08 10.77 0.55
N PHE A 241 -16.67 10.41 1.68
CA PHE A 241 -17.98 10.86 2.11
C PHE A 241 -17.80 11.84 3.28
N ALA A 242 -18.37 13.03 3.14
CA ALA A 242 -18.30 14.08 4.15
C ALA A 242 -19.69 14.47 4.63
N GLN A 243 -19.80 14.73 5.92
CA GLN A 243 -20.96 15.29 6.58
C GLN A 243 -20.49 16.38 7.54
N GLY A 244 -21.14 17.54 7.52
CA GLY A 244 -20.77 18.68 8.38
C GLY A 244 -19.67 19.59 7.82
N PHE A 245 -19.32 19.42 6.54
CA PHE A 245 -18.56 20.40 5.75
C PHE A 245 -18.82 20.17 4.25
N GLU A 246 -18.48 21.17 3.45
CA GLU A 246 -18.83 21.22 2.02
C GLU A 246 -17.68 20.74 1.12
N ILE A 247 -18.03 19.94 0.10
CA ILE A 247 -17.12 19.52 -0.96
C ILE A 247 -17.79 19.82 -2.31
N ASN A 248 -17.41 20.95 -2.89
CA ASN A 248 -17.90 21.38 -4.19
C ASN A 248 -17.11 20.74 -5.30
N THR A 249 -17.78 19.94 -6.14
CA THR A 249 -17.13 19.34 -7.30
C THR A 249 -17.40 20.20 -8.53
N VAL A 250 -16.35 20.75 -9.11
CA VAL A 250 -16.43 21.63 -10.29
C VAL A 250 -15.78 20.95 -11.50
N LYS A 251 -16.29 21.30 -12.69
CA LYS A 251 -15.78 20.80 -13.96
C LYS A 251 -15.51 22.01 -14.85
N GLU A 252 -14.31 22.55 -14.71
CA GLU A 252 -13.85 23.72 -15.46
C GLU A 252 -13.00 23.34 -16.66
N ALA A 253 -12.92 24.25 -17.64
CA ALA A 253 -11.95 24.15 -18.71
C ALA A 253 -10.54 24.30 -18.11
N ALA A 254 -9.65 23.38 -18.49
CA ALA A 254 -8.26 23.39 -18.04
C ALA A 254 -7.37 24.07 -19.08
N ALA A 255 -6.43 24.91 -18.61
CA ALA A 255 -5.40 25.52 -19.45
C ALA A 255 -4.00 25.17 -18.92
N PRO A 256 -3.05 24.75 -19.76
CA PRO A 256 -1.68 24.53 -19.32
C PRO A 256 -0.98 25.87 -19.14
N LYS A 257 -0.22 26.01 -18.05
CA LYS A 257 0.65 27.16 -17.79
C LYS A 257 2.06 26.66 -17.58
N ILE A 258 3.00 27.20 -18.34
CA ILE A 258 4.42 26.89 -18.19
C ILE A 258 5.09 28.08 -17.54
N SER A 259 5.82 27.83 -16.45
CA SER A 259 6.61 28.86 -15.76
C SER A 259 8.08 28.48 -15.80
N LEU A 260 8.94 29.40 -16.23
CA LEU A 260 10.39 29.24 -16.14
C LEU A 260 10.81 29.44 -14.67
N VAL A 261 11.56 28.49 -14.12
CA VAL A 261 12.06 28.51 -12.74
C VAL A 261 13.56 28.22 -12.72
N HIS A 262 14.26 28.79 -11.73
CA HIS A 262 15.65 28.46 -11.46
C HIS A 262 15.74 27.54 -10.24
N THR A 263 16.43 26.40 -10.40
CA THR A 263 16.59 25.38 -9.36
C THR A 263 18.06 25.02 -9.19
N ALA A 264 18.39 24.19 -8.19
CA ALA A 264 19.74 23.64 -8.06
C ALA A 264 20.22 22.85 -9.30
N ALA A 265 19.29 22.38 -10.15
CA ALA A 265 19.60 21.66 -11.39
C ALA A 265 19.75 22.58 -12.62
N GLY A 266 19.67 23.90 -12.44
CA GLY A 266 19.65 24.92 -13.50
C GLY A 266 18.25 25.44 -13.80
N TYR A 267 18.09 26.07 -14.98
CA TYR A 267 16.80 26.55 -15.45
C TYR A 267 15.90 25.38 -15.88
N GLN A 268 14.65 25.40 -15.41
CA GLN A 268 13.65 24.36 -15.67
C GLN A 268 12.29 24.99 -15.95
N PHE A 269 11.41 24.23 -16.59
CA PHE A 269 10.03 24.62 -16.87
C PHE A 269 9.09 23.85 -15.95
N LYS A 270 8.29 24.58 -15.16
CA LYS A 270 7.24 24.00 -14.32
C LYS A 270 5.92 24.02 -15.08
N LEU A 271 5.30 22.85 -15.25
CA LEU A 271 3.95 22.71 -15.78
C LEU A 271 2.92 22.84 -14.65
N GLY A 272 2.18 23.94 -14.67
CA GLY A 272 0.93 24.11 -13.97
C GLY A 272 -0.26 23.80 -14.87
N ILE A 273 -1.34 23.30 -14.29
CA ILE A 273 -2.65 23.20 -14.92
C ILE A 273 -3.57 24.17 -14.18
N VAL A 274 -4.08 25.15 -14.91
CA VAL A 274 -4.99 26.16 -14.41
C VAL A 274 -6.42 25.68 -14.66
N TYR A 275 -7.21 25.63 -13.59
CA TYR A 275 -8.65 25.42 -13.65
C TYR A 275 -9.30 26.71 -13.17
N ASP A 276 -9.97 27.41 -14.08
CA ASP A 276 -10.51 28.75 -13.85
C ASP A 276 -9.42 29.74 -13.36
N HIS A 277 -9.43 30.14 -12.09
CA HIS A 277 -8.43 31.05 -11.51
C HIS A 277 -7.36 30.36 -10.65
N VAL A 278 -7.44 29.03 -10.48
CA VAL A 278 -6.56 28.28 -9.58
C VAL A 278 -5.56 27.45 -10.35
N GLU A 279 -4.27 27.66 -10.06
CA GLU A 279 -3.16 26.90 -10.66
C GLU A 279 -2.76 25.73 -9.77
N PHE A 280 -2.70 24.53 -10.34
CA PHE A 280 -2.19 23.33 -9.69
C PHE A 280 -0.94 22.82 -10.39
N SER A 281 0.06 22.39 -9.64
CA SER A 281 1.19 21.63 -10.21
C SER A 281 0.68 20.33 -10.85
N PHE A 282 1.18 19.99 -12.03
CA PHE A 282 0.87 18.72 -12.67
C PHE A 282 1.34 17.52 -11.81
N HIS A 283 0.47 16.53 -11.62
CA HIS A 283 0.78 15.27 -10.93
C HIS A 283 0.10 14.08 -11.62
N GLN A 284 0.86 13.06 -12.00
CA GLN A 284 0.31 11.89 -12.69
C GLN A 284 -0.64 11.08 -11.81
N ASP A 285 -0.34 10.96 -10.52
CA ASP A 285 -1.00 9.99 -9.62
C ASP A 285 -2.26 10.53 -8.93
N LYS A 286 -2.57 11.83 -9.05
CA LYS A 286 -3.79 12.40 -8.45
C LYS A 286 -5.01 12.09 -9.32
N LEU A 287 -6.16 11.86 -8.71
CA LEU A 287 -7.44 11.74 -9.42
C LEU A 287 -8.12 13.10 -9.59
N PHE A 288 -7.90 14.00 -8.63
CA PHE A 288 -8.49 15.32 -8.57
C PHE A 288 -7.48 16.36 -8.10
N HIS A 289 -7.70 17.61 -8.47
CA HIS A 289 -7.11 18.73 -7.76
C HIS A 289 -8.09 19.22 -6.72
N VAL A 290 -7.59 19.53 -5.52
CA VAL A 290 -8.42 19.98 -4.41
C VAL A 290 -7.85 21.27 -3.90
N ASP A 291 -8.70 22.28 -3.81
CA ASP A 291 -8.43 23.48 -3.04
C ASP A 291 -9.20 23.45 -1.72
N LEU A 292 -8.65 24.12 -0.69
CA LEU A 292 -9.25 24.24 0.63
C LEU A 292 -9.20 25.70 1.04
N HIS A 293 -10.37 26.28 1.27
CA HIS A 293 -10.52 27.57 1.92
C HIS A 293 -11.37 27.43 3.18
N TRP A 294 -11.31 28.45 4.04
CA TRP A 294 -12.08 28.49 5.29
C TRP A 294 -13.03 29.68 5.24
N ASN A 295 -14.33 29.41 5.43
CA ASN A 295 -15.33 30.44 5.65
C ASN A 295 -15.61 30.54 7.16
N GLY A 296 -14.87 31.42 7.83
CA GLY A 296 -14.83 31.43 9.30
C GLY A 296 -14.24 30.12 9.83
N LYS A 297 -15.04 29.33 10.56
CA LYS A 297 -14.66 28.01 11.08
C LYS A 297 -15.06 26.85 10.15
N GLU A 298 -15.74 27.12 9.04
CA GLU A 298 -16.23 26.08 8.14
C GLU A 298 -15.21 25.79 7.04
N PRO A 299 -14.70 24.55 6.91
CA PRO A 299 -13.84 24.18 5.80
C PRO A 299 -14.69 23.95 4.55
N VAL A 300 -14.28 24.54 3.44
CA VAL A 300 -14.91 24.36 2.14
C VAL A 300 -13.87 23.86 1.16
N PHE A 301 -14.12 22.68 0.60
CA PHE A 301 -13.26 22.08 -0.41
C PHE A 301 -13.82 22.32 -1.80
N THR A 302 -12.97 22.73 -2.73
CA THR A 302 -13.29 22.75 -4.16
C THR A 302 -12.49 21.67 -4.86
N LYS A 303 -13.19 20.65 -5.37
CA LYS A 303 -12.64 19.49 -6.05
C LYS A 303 -12.80 19.66 -7.56
N TYR A 304 -11.70 19.90 -8.24
CA TYR A 304 -11.65 20.07 -9.69
C TYR A 304 -11.52 18.72 -10.38
N LYS A 305 -12.48 18.39 -11.24
CA LYS A 305 -12.44 17.17 -12.04
C LYS A 305 -11.37 17.27 -13.12
N ARG A 306 -10.42 16.34 -13.09
CA ARG A 306 -9.30 16.29 -14.04
C ARG A 306 -9.65 15.50 -15.30
N SER A 307 -9.08 15.92 -16.42
CA SER A 307 -9.00 15.09 -17.63
C SER A 307 -7.59 14.52 -17.75
N GLN A 308 -7.36 13.36 -17.13
CA GLN A 308 -6.03 12.73 -17.10
C GLN A 308 -5.46 12.50 -18.51
N ILE A 309 -6.32 12.12 -19.47
CA ILE A 309 -5.94 11.94 -20.87
C ILE A 309 -5.47 13.26 -21.49
N TRP A 310 -6.24 14.33 -21.29
CA TRP A 310 -5.87 15.64 -21.83
C TRP A 310 -4.57 16.16 -21.24
N GLU A 311 -4.38 16.02 -19.92
CA GLU A 311 -3.17 16.45 -19.25
C GLU A 311 -1.94 15.62 -19.70
N ALA A 312 -2.10 14.30 -19.84
CA ALA A 312 -1.05 13.44 -20.39
C ALA A 312 -0.67 13.84 -21.82
N ASN A 313 -1.64 14.25 -22.64
CA ASN A 313 -1.37 14.78 -23.97
C ASN A 313 -0.59 16.10 -23.93
N ARG A 314 -0.82 16.98 -22.94
CA ARG A 314 0.01 18.18 -22.75
C ARG A 314 1.45 17.82 -22.41
N VAL A 315 1.66 16.84 -21.53
CA VAL A 315 3.01 16.33 -21.20
C VAL A 315 3.71 15.78 -22.43
N ASN A 316 3.01 15.01 -23.26
CA ASN A 316 3.58 14.48 -24.50
C ASN A 316 3.90 15.59 -25.52
N ALA A 317 3.07 16.63 -25.60
CA ALA A 317 3.37 17.80 -26.44
C ALA A 317 4.67 18.50 -26.01
N LEU A 318 4.91 18.67 -24.70
CA LEU A 318 6.18 19.24 -24.20
C LEU A 318 7.38 18.37 -24.59
N LYS A 319 7.26 17.05 -24.48
CA LYS A 319 8.32 16.12 -24.91
C LYS A 319 8.63 16.25 -26.40
N ASN A 320 7.60 16.36 -27.23
CA ASN A 320 7.76 16.55 -28.67
C ASN A 320 8.40 17.90 -29.02
N LEU A 321 8.25 18.90 -28.14
CA LEU A 321 8.92 20.21 -28.24
C LEU A 321 10.34 20.21 -27.66
N GLY A 322 10.93 19.05 -27.36
CA GLY A 322 12.32 18.94 -26.87
C GLY A 322 12.48 19.10 -25.37
N LEU A 323 11.39 19.15 -24.60
CA LEU A 323 11.46 19.21 -23.14
C LEU A 323 11.46 17.81 -22.51
N HIS A 324 12.51 17.51 -21.74
CA HIS A 324 12.63 16.24 -21.04
C HIS A 324 12.05 16.35 -19.62
N PRO A 325 11.16 15.42 -19.21
CA PRO A 325 10.65 15.40 -17.85
C PRO A 325 11.80 15.13 -16.87
N THR A 326 11.74 15.79 -15.72
CA THR A 326 12.65 15.52 -14.60
C THR A 326 11.86 14.88 -13.47
N ASN A 327 11.47 15.65 -12.45
CA ASN A 327 10.67 15.18 -11.33
C ASN A 327 9.33 15.90 -11.28
N GLY A 328 8.25 15.17 -11.01
CA GLY A 328 6.91 15.73 -10.82
C GLY A 328 6.45 16.58 -12.01
N SER A 329 6.21 17.86 -11.77
CA SER A 329 5.72 18.82 -12.76
C SER A 329 6.82 19.52 -13.56
N TYR A 330 8.09 19.13 -13.43
CA TYR A 330 9.22 19.86 -14.00
C TYR A 330 9.78 19.21 -15.26
N PHE A 331 10.20 20.07 -16.19
CA PHE A 331 10.80 19.73 -17.46
C PHE A 331 12.07 20.55 -17.68
N ARG A 332 12.96 20.07 -18.55
CA ARG A 332 14.20 20.78 -18.88
C ARG A 332 14.57 20.61 -20.35
N LEU A 333 15.35 21.56 -20.84
CA LEU A 333 16.12 21.41 -22.06
C LEU A 333 17.44 20.69 -21.75
N GLU A 334 18.12 20.24 -22.80
CA GLU A 334 19.47 19.68 -22.71
C GLU A 334 20.48 20.74 -22.27
N ASP A 335 20.51 21.89 -22.96
CA ASP A 335 21.18 23.10 -22.49
C ASP A 335 20.30 23.80 -21.43
N ARG A 336 20.86 23.91 -20.22
CA ARG A 336 20.19 24.45 -19.03
C ARG A 336 20.48 25.92 -18.80
N SER A 337 21.08 26.61 -19.78
CA SER A 337 21.34 28.03 -19.74
C SER A 337 20.04 28.85 -19.79
N LEU A 338 20.08 30.06 -19.22
CA LEU A 338 18.97 31.01 -19.35
C LEU A 338 18.70 31.36 -20.82
N LEU A 339 19.76 31.49 -21.62
CA LEU A 339 19.65 31.84 -23.03
C LEU A 339 18.87 30.78 -23.81
N SER A 340 19.20 29.49 -23.63
CA SER A 340 18.47 28.37 -24.20
C SER A 340 16.99 28.38 -23.80
N ALA A 341 16.71 28.58 -22.51
CA ALA A 341 15.34 28.62 -22.00
C ALA A 341 14.51 29.78 -22.58
N ILE A 342 15.09 30.99 -22.67
CA ILE A 342 14.42 32.15 -23.29
C ILE A 342 14.22 31.93 -24.79
N THR A 343 15.18 31.29 -25.46
CA THR A 343 15.10 31.03 -26.90
C THR A 343 13.98 30.05 -27.21
N TRP A 344 13.80 29.01 -26.39
CA TRP A 344 12.70 28.06 -26.53
C TRP A 344 11.31 28.66 -26.28
N LEU A 345 11.21 29.73 -25.48
CA LEU A 345 9.94 30.42 -25.20
C LEU A 345 9.49 31.36 -26.34
N ARG A 346 10.39 31.72 -27.26
CA ARG A 346 10.09 32.53 -28.44
C ARG A 346 9.63 31.64 -29.58
#